data_AF-A0A4Z1L0I9-F1
#
_entry.id   AF-A0A4Z1L0I9-F1
#
_cell.length_a   1.000
_cell.length_b   1.000
_cell.length_c   1.000
_cell.angle_alpha   90.00
_cell.angle_beta   90.00
_cell.angle_gamma   90.00
#
_symmetry.space_group_name_H-M   'P 1'
#
loop_
_entity.id
_entity.type
_entity.pdbx_description
1 polymer ?
#
loop_
_entity_poly.entity_id
_entity_poly.type
_entity_poly.pdbx_seq_one_letter_code
_entity_poly.pdbx_strand_id
1 'polypeptide(L)'
;MMFKMYILTFLFALVHQTLAFNNFSVDALAAHFSEILSPGSQVWLPDSANYTSAITQRWTIYPPAEPTYILALKPVLPSDIQAIIEFSSNHNIPFMATGGGHGYSTTLHSCKNGIDIDLGFFHDIRIDKEASTITIGGSVKFGELLQPLFHAGKEIQTGLAECVGVVGATLGAGLGPYTGLHGLVIDALLEVKYVTGTGELITASKTENPELFWGARGAGHQFGVVYEATYKIHDATNNGELVVATMRFHSSDNASLWEIMKDIGSNQPREMSLAFQVNWNDEFGGLNIIINAKWVGPMEEALIAFFPFLSLNPIQKIIS
;
A
#
# COMPACT_ATOMS: atom_id res chain seq x y z
N MET A 1 39.59 22.24 -27.53
CA MET A 1 39.34 21.06 -26.68
C MET A 1 37.84 20.72 -26.78
N MET A 2 37.28 20.58 -27.98
CA MET A 2 37.07 19.32 -28.73
C MET A 2 36.42 18.20 -27.91
N PHE A 3 35.07 18.21 -27.87
CA PHE A 3 34.28 17.00 -27.76
C PHE A 3 33.34 16.97 -28.98
N LYS A 4 33.74 16.17 -29.97
CA LYS A 4 32.95 15.77 -31.14
C LYS A 4 32.83 14.25 -31.04
N MET A 5 31.71 13.74 -31.54
CA MET A 5 31.54 12.36 -32.04
C MET A 5 31.34 11.28 -30.97
N TYR A 6 30.08 10.90 -30.73
CA TYR A 6 29.58 9.51 -30.71
C TYR A 6 28.03 9.54 -30.82
N ILE A 7 27.55 9.90 -32.01
CA ILE A 7 26.20 9.50 -32.48
C ILE A 7 26.47 8.61 -33.68
N LEU A 8 26.49 7.30 -33.47
CA LEU A 8 26.05 6.27 -34.42
C LEU A 8 26.20 4.89 -33.76
N THR A 9 25.36 3.95 -34.23
CA THR A 9 25.33 2.51 -33.94
C THR A 9 24.78 2.06 -32.58
N PHE A 10 23.48 2.24 -32.39
CA PHE A 10 22.60 1.17 -31.89
C PHE A 10 21.25 1.29 -32.61
N LEU A 11 21.24 0.91 -33.89
CA LEU A 11 20.05 0.83 -34.73
C LEU A 11 20.13 -0.49 -35.49
N PHE A 12 20.09 -1.59 -34.75
CA PHE A 12 19.86 -2.94 -35.26
C PHE A 12 19.12 -3.76 -34.20
N ALA A 13 18.10 -4.49 -34.66
CA ALA A 13 17.15 -5.31 -33.91
C ALA A 13 15.98 -4.56 -33.24
N LEU A 14 15.26 -3.75 -34.02
CA LEU A 14 13.89 -3.33 -33.70
C LEU A 14 12.92 -3.71 -34.83
N VAL A 15 12.93 -4.96 -35.28
CA VAL A 15 11.79 -5.62 -35.95
C VAL A 15 11.92 -7.13 -35.73
N HIS A 16 10.84 -7.76 -35.27
CA HIS A 16 10.63 -9.21 -35.00
C HIS A 16 10.78 -9.68 -33.55
N GLN A 17 9.92 -9.19 -32.65
CA GLN A 17 9.23 -10.05 -31.66
C GLN A 17 7.79 -9.57 -31.45
N THR A 18 7.08 -9.29 -32.54
CA THR A 18 5.62 -9.41 -32.58
C THR A 18 5.35 -10.70 -33.31
N LEU A 19 5.19 -11.81 -32.58
CA LEU A 19 4.51 -13.07 -32.96
C LEU A 19 4.90 -14.19 -31.99
N ALA A 20 4.30 -14.16 -30.81
CA ALA A 20 3.88 -15.36 -30.09
C ALA A 20 2.67 -14.94 -29.25
N PHE A 21 1.52 -14.77 -29.91
CA PHE A 21 0.27 -14.83 -29.16
C PHE A 21 0.24 -16.22 -28.53
N ASN A 22 0.24 -16.26 -27.20
CA ASN A 22 0.17 -17.48 -26.41
C ASN A 22 -0.97 -18.37 -26.90
N ASN A 23 -0.63 -19.53 -27.45
CA ASN A 23 -1.57 -20.52 -27.98
C ASN A 23 -2.32 -21.29 -26.86
N PHE A 24 -2.25 -20.83 -25.61
CA PHE A 24 -2.98 -21.45 -24.53
C PHE A 24 -4.40 -20.90 -24.50
N SER A 25 -5.39 -21.81 -24.58
CA SER A 25 -6.74 -21.46 -24.16
C SER A 25 -6.74 -21.15 -22.66
N VAL A 26 -7.72 -20.35 -22.22
CA VAL A 26 -7.93 -20.06 -20.80
C VAL A 26 -8.07 -21.36 -19.99
N ASP A 27 -8.79 -22.34 -20.54
CA ASP A 27 -8.94 -23.67 -19.94
C ASP A 27 -7.62 -24.42 -19.80
N ALA A 28 -6.72 -24.31 -20.79
CA ALA A 28 -5.41 -24.95 -20.73
C ALA A 28 -4.51 -24.32 -19.66
N LEU A 29 -4.56 -22.99 -19.50
CA LEU A 29 -3.85 -22.31 -18.41
C LEU A 29 -4.42 -22.70 -17.05
N ALA A 30 -5.75 -22.71 -16.93
CA ALA A 30 -6.41 -23.07 -15.68
C ALA A 30 -6.09 -24.52 -15.27
N ALA A 31 -6.13 -25.46 -16.22
CA ALA A 31 -5.74 -26.84 -16.00
C ALA A 31 -4.27 -26.96 -15.61
N HIS A 32 -3.37 -26.24 -16.30
CA HIS A 32 -1.95 -26.22 -15.98
C HIS A 32 -1.69 -25.75 -14.55
N PHE A 33 -2.21 -24.59 -14.16
CA PHE A 33 -2.03 -24.07 -12.79
C PHE A 33 -2.71 -24.93 -11.73
N SER A 34 -3.82 -25.59 -12.05
CA SER A 34 -4.45 -26.55 -11.13
C SER A 34 -3.57 -27.77 -10.87
N GLU A 35 -2.70 -28.14 -11.83
CA GLU A 35 -1.78 -29.26 -11.71
C GLU A 35 -0.47 -28.89 -10.98
N ILE A 36 0.08 -27.71 -11.26
CA ILE A 36 1.41 -27.33 -10.75
C ILE A 36 1.39 -26.61 -9.39
N LEU A 37 0.26 -25.99 -9.01
CA LEU A 37 0.16 -25.28 -7.74
C LEU A 37 -0.17 -26.23 -6.60
N SER A 38 0.29 -25.87 -5.40
CA SER A 38 0.12 -26.68 -4.21
C SER A 38 -1.35 -26.90 -3.84
N PRO A 39 -1.71 -28.05 -3.23
CA PRO A 39 -3.06 -28.28 -2.73
C PRO A 39 -3.52 -27.15 -1.81
N GLY A 40 -4.68 -26.55 -2.13
CA GLY A 40 -5.23 -25.38 -1.43
C GLY A 40 -5.11 -24.07 -2.21
N SER A 41 -4.17 -23.99 -3.16
CA SER A 41 -4.15 -22.90 -4.14
C SER A 41 -5.40 -22.91 -4.99
N GLN A 42 -5.86 -21.73 -5.41
CA GLN A 42 -7.09 -21.58 -6.18
C GLN A 42 -6.83 -20.93 -7.54
N VAL A 43 -7.60 -21.37 -8.53
CA VAL A 43 -7.62 -20.83 -9.89
C VAL A 43 -9.02 -20.27 -10.16
N TRP A 44 -9.09 -19.00 -10.55
CA TRP A 44 -10.35 -18.29 -10.76
C TRP A 44 -10.40 -17.65 -12.14
N LEU A 45 -11.45 -17.95 -12.91
CA LEU A 45 -11.70 -17.31 -14.19
C LEU A 45 -12.54 -16.04 -14.00
N PRO A 46 -12.27 -14.93 -14.72
CA PRO A 46 -12.99 -13.66 -14.56
C PRO A 46 -14.52 -13.75 -14.77
N ASP A 47 -14.98 -14.75 -15.51
CA ASP A 47 -16.40 -15.02 -15.77
C ASP A 47 -17.06 -15.94 -14.72
N SER A 48 -16.30 -16.43 -13.74
CA SER A 48 -16.82 -17.25 -12.64
C SER A 48 -17.79 -16.44 -11.78
N ALA A 49 -18.96 -17.01 -11.46
CA ALA A 49 -20.00 -16.31 -10.70
C ALA A 49 -19.53 -15.77 -9.33
N ASN A 50 -18.55 -16.43 -8.70
CA ASN A 50 -18.01 -16.05 -7.39
C ASN A 50 -16.70 -15.25 -7.47
N TYR A 51 -16.21 -14.93 -8.67
CA TYR A 51 -14.91 -14.26 -8.90
C TYR A 51 -14.72 -13.07 -7.95
N THR A 52 -15.66 -12.13 -7.95
CA THR A 52 -15.57 -10.90 -7.15
C THR A 52 -15.51 -11.12 -5.64
N SER A 53 -16.07 -12.22 -5.15
CA SER A 53 -16.03 -12.59 -3.73
C SER A 53 -14.83 -13.45 -3.34
N ALA A 54 -14.26 -14.16 -4.31
CA ALA A 54 -13.21 -15.14 -4.07
C ALA A 54 -11.81 -14.53 -4.09
N ILE A 55 -11.59 -13.52 -4.94
CA ILE A 55 -10.33 -12.80 -5.02
C ILE A 55 -10.40 -11.37 -4.53
N THR A 56 -9.23 -10.85 -4.14
CA THR A 56 -9.10 -9.50 -3.63
C THR A 56 -9.42 -8.48 -4.70
N GLN A 57 -10.54 -7.77 -4.51
CA GLN A 57 -10.96 -6.73 -5.45
C GLN A 57 -10.07 -5.50 -5.38
N ARG A 58 -9.84 -4.89 -6.54
CA ARG A 58 -9.25 -3.56 -6.63
C ARG A 58 -10.20 -2.54 -5.99
N TRP A 59 -9.64 -1.63 -5.20
CA TRP A 59 -10.42 -0.61 -4.49
C TRP A 59 -10.99 0.48 -5.42
N THR A 60 -10.32 0.76 -6.54
CA THR A 60 -10.65 1.88 -7.43
C THR A 60 -10.97 1.43 -8.85
N ILE A 61 -12.06 1.98 -9.39
CA ILE A 61 -12.47 1.87 -10.80
C ILE A 61 -12.06 3.11 -11.63
N TYR A 62 -11.22 4.00 -11.06
CA TYR A 62 -10.91 5.30 -11.67
C TYR A 62 -10.08 5.17 -12.96
N PRO A 63 -10.46 5.84 -14.08
CA PRO A 63 -9.73 5.78 -15.34
C PRO A 63 -8.29 6.37 -15.30
N PRO A 64 -7.35 5.92 -16.15
CA PRO A 64 -7.52 4.98 -17.27
C PRO A 64 -7.78 3.54 -16.80
N ALA A 65 -8.41 2.75 -17.68
CA ALA A 65 -9.01 1.43 -17.43
C ALA A 65 -8.24 0.50 -16.49
N GLU A 66 -8.93 -0.40 -15.79
CA GLU A 66 -8.32 -1.38 -14.90
C GLU A 66 -7.34 -2.31 -15.64
N PRO A 67 -6.33 -2.88 -14.95
CA PRO A 67 -5.62 -4.04 -15.48
C PRO A 67 -6.63 -5.14 -15.85
N THR A 68 -6.36 -5.88 -16.92
CA THR A 68 -7.22 -7.00 -17.33
C THR A 68 -6.50 -8.32 -17.13
N TYR A 69 -7.22 -9.33 -16.66
CA TYR A 69 -6.67 -10.64 -16.34
C TYR A 69 -7.30 -11.74 -17.21
N ILE A 70 -6.50 -12.72 -17.59
CA ILE A 70 -6.98 -13.97 -18.20
C ILE A 70 -7.59 -14.86 -17.11
N LEU A 71 -6.93 -14.90 -15.95
CA LEU A 71 -7.32 -15.64 -14.76
C LEU A 71 -6.62 -15.05 -13.53
N ALA A 72 -7.16 -15.33 -12.36
CA ALA A 72 -6.55 -15.01 -11.07
C ALA A 72 -6.11 -16.30 -10.37
N LEU A 73 -4.94 -16.27 -9.76
CA LEU A 73 -4.34 -17.36 -9.01
C LEU A 73 -4.18 -16.90 -7.57
N LYS A 74 -4.69 -17.70 -6.64
CA LYS A 74 -4.60 -17.44 -5.20
C LYS A 74 -3.66 -18.46 -4.55
N PRO A 75 -2.33 -18.25 -4.62
CA PRO A 75 -1.34 -19.18 -4.10
C PRO A 75 -1.42 -19.35 -2.57
N VAL A 76 -1.13 -20.55 -2.07
CA VAL A 76 -1.02 -20.80 -0.61
C VAL A 76 0.43 -20.86 -0.12
N LEU A 77 1.40 -21.12 -1.00
CA LEU A 77 2.82 -21.19 -0.65
C LEU A 77 3.68 -20.22 -1.47
N PRO A 78 4.83 -19.75 -0.93
CA PRO A 78 5.77 -18.92 -1.71
C PRO A 78 6.27 -19.60 -3.00
N SER A 79 6.40 -20.94 -2.98
CA SER A 79 6.76 -21.73 -4.16
C SER A 79 5.70 -21.69 -5.26
N ASP A 80 4.43 -21.48 -4.92
CA ASP A 80 3.36 -21.30 -5.89
C ASP A 80 3.53 -19.95 -6.62
N ILE A 81 3.87 -18.88 -5.89
CA ILE A 81 4.20 -17.58 -6.49
C ILE A 81 5.40 -17.72 -7.44
N GLN A 82 6.44 -18.44 -7.03
CA GLN A 82 7.59 -18.78 -7.87
C GLN A 82 7.17 -19.48 -9.17
N ALA A 83 6.39 -20.56 -9.07
CA ALA A 83 5.93 -21.31 -10.23
C ALA A 83 5.10 -20.44 -11.20
N ILE A 84 4.25 -19.55 -10.66
CA ILE A 84 3.48 -18.60 -11.46
C ILE A 84 4.37 -17.63 -12.21
N ILE A 85 5.36 -17.02 -11.53
CA ILE A 85 6.26 -16.05 -12.14
C ILE A 85 7.16 -16.72 -13.17
N GLU A 86 7.74 -17.88 -12.87
CA GLU A 86 8.57 -18.63 -13.82
C GLU A 86 7.79 -19.01 -15.09
N PHE A 87 6.57 -19.54 -14.93
CA PHE A 87 5.72 -19.84 -16.08
C PHE A 87 5.40 -18.58 -16.89
N SER A 88 5.00 -17.50 -16.21
CA SER A 88 4.61 -16.24 -16.85
C SER A 88 5.77 -15.61 -17.62
N SER A 89 6.96 -15.57 -17.00
CA SER A 89 8.19 -15.05 -17.63
C SER A 89 8.62 -15.89 -18.83
N ASN A 90 8.56 -17.21 -18.74
CA ASN A 90 8.92 -18.11 -19.86
C ASN A 90 7.94 -18.02 -21.05
N HIS A 91 6.71 -17.57 -20.83
CA HIS A 91 5.67 -17.45 -21.85
C HIS A 91 5.29 -16.01 -22.19
N ASN A 92 6.06 -15.02 -21.70
CA ASN A 92 5.77 -13.58 -21.90
C ASN A 92 4.33 -13.19 -21.52
N ILE A 93 3.79 -13.77 -20.45
CA ILE A 93 2.48 -13.41 -19.90
C ILE A 93 2.69 -12.33 -18.84
N PRO A 94 2.08 -11.14 -18.98
CA PRO A 94 2.13 -10.13 -17.92
C PRO A 94 1.51 -10.66 -16.63
N PHE A 95 2.00 -10.24 -15.48
CA PHE A 95 1.37 -10.58 -14.20
C PHE A 95 1.35 -9.36 -13.28
N MET A 96 0.45 -9.39 -12.31
CA MET A 96 0.37 -8.39 -11.25
C MET A 96 0.05 -9.10 -9.94
N ALA A 97 0.73 -8.74 -8.86
CA ALA A 97 0.37 -9.22 -7.54
C ALA A 97 -0.62 -8.29 -6.85
N THR A 98 -1.63 -8.88 -6.21
CA THR A 98 -2.67 -8.16 -5.49
C THR A 98 -2.61 -8.52 -4.01
N GLY A 99 -2.12 -7.58 -3.20
CA GLY A 99 -2.25 -7.60 -1.74
C GLY A 99 -3.58 -6.98 -1.32
N GLY A 100 -3.57 -5.87 -0.59
CA GLY A 100 -4.79 -5.17 -0.17
C GLY A 100 -5.61 -4.46 -1.26
N GLY A 101 -5.28 -4.60 -2.55
CA GLY A 101 -6.09 -4.09 -3.68
C GLY A 101 -6.12 -2.56 -3.89
N HIS A 102 -5.35 -1.78 -3.14
CA HIS A 102 -5.49 -0.32 -3.06
C HIS A 102 -4.59 0.49 -4.03
N GLY A 103 -3.99 -0.17 -5.03
CA GLY A 103 -3.07 0.46 -5.98
C GLY A 103 -3.72 1.54 -6.85
N TYR A 104 -3.28 2.79 -6.69
CA TYR A 104 -3.78 3.97 -7.42
C TYR A 104 -2.66 4.55 -8.30
N SER A 105 -2.29 3.84 -9.36
CA SER A 105 -1.37 4.37 -10.39
C SER A 105 -2.03 4.33 -11.76
N THR A 106 -1.84 5.40 -12.52
CA THR A 106 -2.28 5.51 -13.92
C THR A 106 -1.55 4.54 -14.84
N THR A 107 -0.51 3.83 -14.40
CA THR A 107 0.25 2.88 -15.23
C THR A 107 -0.21 1.42 -15.08
N LEU A 108 -1.04 1.10 -14.09
CA LEU A 108 -1.44 -0.30 -13.81
C LEU A 108 -2.23 -0.93 -14.96
N HIS A 109 -2.94 -0.11 -15.73
CA HIS A 109 -3.64 -0.52 -16.96
C HIS A 109 -2.74 -1.09 -18.06
N SER A 110 -1.42 -0.95 -17.92
CA SER A 110 -0.45 -1.57 -18.83
C SER A 110 -0.43 -3.10 -18.72
N CYS A 111 -0.86 -3.66 -17.58
CA CYS A 111 -1.10 -5.09 -17.44
C CYS A 111 -2.41 -5.45 -18.18
N LYS A 112 -2.27 -6.00 -19.38
CA LYS A 112 -3.38 -6.41 -20.23
C LYS A 112 -3.34 -7.91 -20.44
N ASN A 113 -4.47 -8.57 -20.20
CA ASN A 113 -4.63 -10.02 -20.30
C ASN A 113 -3.50 -10.72 -19.53
N GLY A 114 -3.24 -10.25 -18.31
CA GLY A 114 -2.23 -10.82 -17.44
C GLY A 114 -2.76 -11.90 -16.51
N ILE A 115 -1.91 -12.35 -15.61
CA ILE A 115 -2.29 -13.19 -14.46
C ILE A 115 -2.34 -12.31 -13.21
N ASP A 116 -3.45 -12.37 -12.49
CA ASP A 116 -3.52 -11.79 -11.13
C ASP A 116 -2.96 -12.82 -10.14
N ILE A 117 -1.97 -12.42 -9.36
CA ILE A 117 -1.40 -13.19 -8.25
C ILE A 117 -2.01 -12.64 -6.97
N ASP A 118 -3.18 -13.15 -6.60
CA ASP A 118 -3.90 -12.72 -5.40
C ASP A 118 -3.23 -13.31 -4.15
N LEU A 119 -2.61 -12.45 -3.35
CA LEU A 119 -1.93 -12.82 -2.12
C LEU A 119 -2.89 -13.06 -0.96
N GLY A 120 -4.21 -13.10 -1.17
CA GLY A 120 -5.21 -13.16 -0.11
C GLY A 120 -5.11 -14.34 0.87
N PHE A 121 -4.28 -15.37 0.60
CA PHE A 121 -3.94 -16.40 1.58
C PHE A 121 -2.67 -16.11 2.41
N PHE A 122 -1.88 -15.10 2.04
CA PHE A 122 -0.78 -14.54 2.83
C PHE A 122 -1.30 -13.44 3.75
N HIS A 123 -2.10 -13.85 4.73
CA HIS A 123 -2.84 -12.97 5.65
C HIS A 123 -2.41 -13.12 7.12
N ASP A 124 -1.35 -13.88 7.38
CA ASP A 124 -0.85 -14.14 8.73
C ASP A 124 -0.34 -12.86 9.40
N ILE A 125 -0.55 -12.77 10.72
CA ILE A 125 -0.02 -11.71 11.58
C ILE A 125 0.64 -12.38 12.79
N ARG A 126 1.94 -12.12 13.00
CA ARG A 126 2.73 -12.65 14.11
C ARG A 126 3.42 -11.51 14.85
N ILE A 127 3.09 -11.33 16.12
CA ILE A 127 3.66 -10.28 16.98
C ILE A 127 4.65 -10.91 17.95
N ASP A 128 5.87 -10.37 18.00
CA ASP A 128 6.85 -10.64 19.05
C ASP A 128 6.98 -9.39 19.93
N LYS A 129 6.40 -9.47 21.13
CA LYS A 129 6.38 -8.36 22.08
C LYS A 129 7.76 -8.07 22.67
N GLU A 130 8.59 -9.10 22.83
CA GLU A 130 9.91 -8.99 23.44
C GLU A 130 10.89 -8.38 22.45
N ALA A 131 10.89 -8.87 21.20
CA ALA A 131 11.69 -8.30 20.12
C ALA A 131 11.14 -6.96 19.61
N SER A 132 9.90 -6.60 19.98
CA SER A 132 9.17 -5.46 19.43
C SER A 132 9.15 -5.48 17.90
N THR A 133 8.70 -6.61 17.37
CA THR A 133 8.50 -6.82 15.93
C THR A 133 7.12 -7.37 15.61
N ILE A 134 6.68 -7.14 14.38
CA ILE A 134 5.51 -7.78 13.78
C ILE A 134 5.89 -8.30 12.39
N THR A 135 5.58 -9.56 12.12
CA THR A 135 5.69 -10.16 10.79
C THR A 135 4.30 -10.37 10.22
N ILE A 136 4.08 -9.90 9.00
CA ILE A 136 2.77 -9.94 8.33
C ILE A 136 2.89 -10.51 6.93
N GLY A 137 1.81 -11.16 6.48
CA GLY A 137 1.66 -11.57 5.09
C GLY A 137 1.34 -10.40 4.14
N GLY A 138 1.54 -10.64 2.84
CA GLY A 138 1.42 -9.64 1.78
C GLY A 138 0.02 -9.05 1.57
N SER A 139 -1.04 -9.72 2.03
CA SER A 139 -2.41 -9.23 1.88
C SER A 139 -2.94 -8.44 3.08
N VAL A 140 -2.23 -8.42 4.20
CA VAL A 140 -2.68 -7.79 5.44
C VAL A 140 -2.92 -6.29 5.24
N LYS A 141 -4.08 -5.81 5.70
CA LYS A 141 -4.50 -4.40 5.65
C LYS A 141 -4.31 -3.72 6.99
N PHE A 142 -4.20 -2.39 7.00
CA PHE A 142 -3.94 -1.63 8.24
C PHE A 142 -4.98 -1.89 9.33
N GLY A 143 -6.27 -2.01 8.98
CA GLY A 143 -7.33 -2.29 9.94
C GLY A 143 -7.15 -3.60 10.70
N GLU A 144 -6.54 -4.60 10.05
CA GLU A 144 -6.29 -5.93 10.63
C GLU A 144 -5.15 -5.90 11.66
N LEU A 145 -4.27 -4.88 11.62
CA LEU A 145 -3.20 -4.71 12.59
C LEU A 145 -3.67 -4.08 13.92
N LEU A 146 -4.71 -3.23 13.87
CA LEU A 146 -5.04 -2.32 14.96
C LEU A 146 -5.39 -3.06 16.25
N GLN A 147 -6.32 -4.01 16.18
CA GLN A 147 -6.79 -4.79 17.34
C GLN A 147 -5.68 -5.68 17.93
N PRO A 148 -4.94 -6.49 17.13
CA PRO A 148 -3.82 -7.28 17.66
C PRO A 148 -2.73 -6.45 18.34
N LEU A 149 -2.35 -5.31 17.75
CA LEU A 149 -1.34 -4.42 18.32
C LEU A 149 -1.82 -3.75 19.61
N PHE A 150 -3.08 -3.27 19.63
CA PHE A 150 -3.69 -2.71 20.83
C PHE A 150 -3.67 -3.70 22.01
N HIS A 151 -4.10 -4.94 21.79
CA HIS A 151 -4.04 -6.00 22.81
C HIS A 151 -2.61 -6.34 23.24
N ALA A 152 -1.64 -6.20 22.33
CA ALA A 152 -0.24 -6.39 22.65
C ALA A 152 0.36 -5.21 23.45
N GLY A 153 -0.34 -4.08 23.56
CA GLY A 153 0.20 -2.83 24.14
C GLY A 153 1.25 -2.19 23.22
N LYS A 154 1.10 -2.37 21.91
CA LYS A 154 2.06 -1.93 20.89
C LYS A 154 1.35 -1.06 19.84
N GLU A 155 2.15 -0.34 19.05
CA GLU A 155 1.70 0.44 17.91
C GLU A 155 2.72 0.40 16.76
N ILE A 156 2.25 0.75 15.57
CA ILE A 156 3.08 0.92 14.36
C ILE A 156 2.54 2.11 13.57
N GLN A 157 3.39 2.69 12.71
CA GLN A 157 2.98 3.61 11.67
C GLN A 157 1.87 2.99 10.82
N THR A 158 0.78 3.73 10.61
CA THR A 158 -0.35 3.28 9.77
C THR A 158 -0.55 4.22 8.58
N GLY A 159 -1.31 3.76 7.60
CA GLY A 159 -1.97 4.65 6.63
C GLY A 159 -3.16 5.38 7.24
N LEU A 160 -3.91 6.10 6.38
CA LEU A 160 -5.13 6.82 6.77
C LEU A 160 -6.41 5.98 6.69
N ALA A 161 -6.43 4.94 5.85
CA ALA A 161 -7.60 4.09 5.62
C ALA A 161 -7.31 2.64 6.01
N GLU A 162 -8.25 2.02 6.70
CA GLU A 162 -8.13 0.66 7.23
C GLU A 162 -8.01 -0.41 6.14
N CYS A 163 -8.58 -0.16 4.96
CA CYS A 163 -8.65 -1.09 3.85
C CYS A 163 -7.36 -1.17 3.01
N VAL A 164 -6.40 -0.26 3.23
CA VAL A 164 -5.14 -0.22 2.49
C VAL A 164 -4.22 -1.36 2.96
N GLY A 165 -3.67 -2.11 2.00
CA GLY A 165 -2.67 -3.15 2.28
C GLY A 165 -1.37 -2.56 2.83
N VAL A 166 -0.89 -3.11 3.95
CA VAL A 166 0.27 -2.60 4.69
C VAL A 166 1.53 -2.72 3.83
N VAL A 167 1.81 -3.93 3.31
CA VAL A 167 3.01 -4.19 2.50
C VAL A 167 3.03 -3.30 1.26
N GLY A 168 1.93 -3.23 0.51
CA GLY A 168 1.84 -2.36 -0.68
C GLY A 168 2.09 -0.89 -0.38
N ALA A 169 1.56 -0.37 0.73
CA ALA A 169 1.80 1.01 1.17
C ALA A 169 3.26 1.21 1.58
N THR A 170 3.85 0.27 2.32
CA THR A 170 5.27 0.27 2.68
C THR A 170 6.13 0.35 1.44
N LEU A 171 5.92 -0.46 0.41
CA LEU A 171 6.82 -0.44 -0.76
C LEU A 171 6.89 0.93 -1.46
N GLY A 172 5.87 1.78 -1.31
CA GLY A 172 5.88 3.17 -1.78
C GLY A 172 6.33 4.22 -0.76
N ALA A 173 6.16 3.97 0.55
CA ALA A 173 6.64 4.74 1.71
C ALA A 173 5.72 4.48 2.93
N GLY A 174 4.43 4.78 2.77
CA GLY A 174 3.44 4.77 3.84
C GLY A 174 3.51 6.01 4.73
N LEU A 175 2.52 6.91 4.56
CA LEU A 175 2.35 8.13 5.33
C LEU A 175 1.07 8.05 6.17
N GLY A 176 1.13 8.53 7.41
CA GLY A 176 -0.07 8.63 8.24
C GLY A 176 0.13 9.34 9.57
N PRO A 177 -0.78 9.14 10.53
CA PRO A 177 -0.86 9.96 11.74
C PRO A 177 0.37 9.87 12.64
N TYR A 178 1.03 8.71 12.65
CA TYR A 178 2.20 8.43 13.47
C TYR A 178 3.52 8.92 12.85
N THR A 179 3.50 9.56 11.68
CA THR A 179 4.73 9.88 10.95
C THR A 179 5.65 10.84 11.68
N GLY A 180 5.10 11.82 12.41
CA GLY A 180 5.92 12.72 13.21
C GLY A 180 6.65 12.01 14.37
N LEU A 181 6.03 10.97 14.96
CA LEU A 181 6.63 10.22 16.07
C LEU A 181 7.66 9.18 15.61
N HIS A 182 7.31 8.41 14.58
CA HIS A 182 8.05 7.19 14.24
C HIS A 182 8.57 7.14 12.80
N GLY A 183 8.36 8.17 11.99
CA GLY A 183 8.72 8.19 10.56
C GLY A 183 7.69 7.53 9.65
N LEU A 184 8.06 7.21 8.41
CA LEU A 184 7.18 6.56 7.45
C LEU A 184 7.04 5.05 7.79
N VAL A 185 6.05 4.36 7.20
CA VAL A 185 5.91 2.91 7.40
C VAL A 185 7.17 2.16 6.92
N ILE A 186 7.84 2.64 5.86
CA ILE A 186 9.15 2.13 5.40
C ILE A 186 10.28 2.23 6.41
N ASP A 187 10.18 3.13 7.39
CA ASP A 187 11.22 3.31 8.40
C ASP A 187 11.14 2.23 9.49
N ALA A 188 9.96 1.62 9.65
CA ALA A 188 9.76 0.46 10.49
C ALA A 188 10.17 -0.86 9.82
N LEU A 189 10.28 -0.91 8.49
CA LEU A 189 10.58 -2.16 7.78
C LEU A 189 11.98 -2.69 8.17
N LEU A 190 12.05 -3.97 8.54
CA LEU A 190 13.27 -4.67 8.95
C LEU A 190 13.70 -5.73 7.93
N GLU A 191 12.73 -6.43 7.33
CA GLU A 191 12.96 -7.51 6.39
C GLU A 191 11.76 -7.67 5.46
N VAL A 192 12.01 -8.08 4.21
CA VAL A 192 11.00 -8.55 3.27
C VAL A 192 11.39 -9.90 2.71
N LYS A 193 10.39 -10.74 2.44
CA LYS A 193 10.54 -11.93 1.63
C LYS A 193 9.71 -11.78 0.37
N TYR A 194 10.33 -12.03 -0.77
CA TYR A 194 9.67 -11.88 -2.06
C TYR A 194 10.18 -12.86 -3.09
N VAL A 195 9.37 -13.04 -4.13
CA VAL A 195 9.76 -13.74 -5.36
C VAL A 195 10.14 -12.69 -6.40
N THR A 196 11.36 -12.74 -6.93
CA THR A 196 11.84 -11.81 -7.96
C THR A 196 11.15 -12.06 -9.30
N GLY A 197 11.32 -11.15 -10.27
CA GLY A 197 10.82 -11.37 -11.64
C GLY A 197 11.43 -12.58 -12.37
N THR A 198 12.55 -13.12 -11.88
CA THR A 198 13.18 -14.35 -12.38
C THR A 198 12.69 -15.60 -11.64
N GLY A 199 11.80 -15.47 -10.67
CA GLY A 199 11.28 -16.59 -9.87
C GLY A 199 12.09 -16.88 -8.61
N GLU A 200 13.16 -16.15 -8.29
CA GLU A 200 13.98 -16.45 -7.12
C GLU A 200 13.30 -16.04 -5.81
N LEU A 201 13.29 -16.94 -4.83
CA LEU A 201 12.87 -16.66 -3.47
C LEU A 201 14.01 -15.96 -2.72
N ILE A 202 13.79 -14.70 -2.36
CA ILE A 202 14.80 -13.84 -1.72
C ILE A 202 14.28 -13.32 -0.39
N THR A 203 15.16 -13.33 0.61
CA THR A 203 15.03 -12.52 1.83
C THR A 203 15.91 -11.29 1.68
N ALA A 204 15.37 -10.10 1.94
CA ALA A 204 16.15 -8.87 1.94
C ALA A 204 15.95 -8.07 3.24
N SER A 205 17.05 -7.66 3.84
CA SER A 205 17.16 -6.91 5.08
C SER A 205 18.40 -6.00 5.02
N LYS A 206 18.74 -5.33 6.12
CA LYS A 206 20.00 -4.57 6.21
C LYS A 206 21.26 -5.44 6.14
N THR A 207 21.14 -6.73 6.46
CA THR A 207 22.29 -7.66 6.56
C THR A 207 22.29 -8.74 5.48
N GLU A 208 21.20 -8.87 4.73
CA GLU A 208 21.04 -9.85 3.65
C GLU A 208 20.41 -9.15 2.44
N ASN A 209 21.02 -9.24 1.25
CA ASN A 209 20.57 -8.52 0.05
C ASN A 209 20.26 -7.01 0.27
N PRO A 210 21.18 -6.23 0.87
CA PRO A 210 20.89 -4.86 1.34
C PRO A 210 20.52 -3.87 0.22
N GLU A 211 21.05 -4.06 -0.99
CA GLU A 211 20.69 -3.22 -2.15
C GLU A 211 19.24 -3.43 -2.58
N LEU A 212 18.77 -4.68 -2.56
CA LEU A 212 17.38 -4.99 -2.86
C LEU A 212 16.46 -4.53 -1.72
N PHE A 213 16.91 -4.65 -0.47
CA PHE A 213 16.18 -4.11 0.67
C PHE A 213 16.03 -2.59 0.60
N TRP A 214 17.08 -1.88 0.18
CA TRP A 214 17.00 -0.44 -0.09
C TRP A 214 15.99 -0.14 -1.20
N GLY A 215 16.01 -0.90 -2.29
CA GLY A 215 15.05 -0.76 -3.40
C GLY A 215 13.60 -1.00 -2.99
N ALA A 216 13.34 -2.02 -2.16
CA ALA A 216 12.01 -2.31 -1.63
C ALA A 216 11.43 -1.17 -0.76
N ARG A 217 12.27 -0.28 -0.23
CA ARG A 217 11.87 0.85 0.63
C ARG A 217 11.63 2.13 -0.17
N GLY A 218 10.71 2.09 -1.15
CA GLY A 218 10.21 3.28 -1.85
C GLY A 218 10.06 3.15 -3.36
N ALA A 219 10.68 2.15 -4.00
CA ALA A 219 10.55 1.95 -5.45
C ALA A 219 9.25 1.22 -5.85
N GLY A 220 8.39 0.89 -4.89
CA GLY A 220 7.19 0.09 -5.13
C GLY A 220 7.49 -1.39 -5.38
N HIS A 221 6.61 -2.02 -6.15
CA HIS A 221 6.61 -3.46 -6.44
C HIS A 221 7.58 -3.88 -7.57
N GLN A 222 8.57 -3.05 -7.91
CA GLN A 222 9.40 -3.23 -9.12
C GLN A 222 10.36 -4.42 -9.04
N PHE A 223 10.70 -4.89 -7.84
CA PHE A 223 11.72 -5.92 -7.63
C PHE A 223 11.15 -7.34 -7.42
N GLY A 224 9.83 -7.46 -7.30
CA GLY A 224 9.19 -8.76 -7.10
C GLY A 224 7.89 -8.69 -6.31
N VAL A 225 7.36 -9.87 -6.02
CA VAL A 225 6.12 -10.07 -5.27
C VAL A 225 6.46 -10.32 -3.80
N VAL A 226 6.25 -9.30 -2.97
CA VAL A 226 6.46 -9.38 -1.51
C VAL A 226 5.27 -10.08 -0.85
N TYR A 227 5.53 -11.27 -0.31
CA TYR A 227 4.50 -12.11 0.31
C TYR A 227 4.58 -12.11 1.84
N GLU A 228 5.69 -11.66 2.42
CA GLU A 228 5.87 -11.51 3.87
C GLU A 228 6.80 -10.33 4.17
N ALA A 229 6.52 -9.58 5.23
CA ALA A 229 7.36 -8.47 5.67
C ALA A 229 7.39 -8.38 7.20
N THR A 230 8.57 -8.06 7.76
CA THR A 230 8.77 -7.87 9.19
C THR A 230 9.07 -6.42 9.48
N TYR A 231 8.39 -5.87 10.49
CA TYR A 231 8.50 -4.48 10.91
C TYR A 231 8.87 -4.39 12.39
N LYS A 232 9.52 -3.29 12.74
CA LYS A 232 9.66 -2.82 14.10
C LYS A 232 8.33 -2.22 14.56
N ILE A 233 7.95 -2.51 15.80
CA ILE A 233 6.80 -1.90 16.47
C ILE A 233 7.24 -1.16 17.73
N HIS A 234 6.39 -0.28 18.23
CA HIS A 234 6.65 0.61 19.34
C HIS A 234 5.71 0.30 20.51
N ASP A 235 6.06 0.70 21.72
CA ASP A 235 5.10 0.66 22.83
C ASP A 235 3.96 1.64 22.56
N ALA A 236 2.73 1.24 22.89
CA ALA A 236 1.56 2.04 22.62
C ALA A 236 1.63 3.38 23.36
N THR A 237 1.52 4.47 22.61
CA THR A 237 1.41 5.82 23.16
C THR A 237 0.00 6.03 23.66
N ASN A 238 -0.17 6.74 24.78
CA ASN A 238 -1.49 7.08 25.34
C ASN A 238 -2.43 5.84 25.45
N ASN A 239 -1.89 4.71 25.92
CA ASN A 239 -2.60 3.42 26.02
C ASN A 239 -3.24 2.94 24.70
N GLY A 240 -2.71 3.37 23.55
CA GLY A 240 -3.23 3.03 22.22
C GLY A 240 -4.39 3.91 21.75
N GLU A 241 -4.74 4.95 22.51
CA GLU A 241 -5.79 5.90 22.14
C GLU A 241 -5.24 7.07 21.32
N LEU A 242 -5.90 7.34 20.20
CA LEU A 242 -5.61 8.46 19.30
C LEU A 242 -6.75 9.47 19.38
N VAL A 243 -6.44 10.73 19.68
CA VAL A 243 -7.44 11.80 19.66
C VAL A 243 -7.64 12.26 18.23
N VAL A 244 -8.90 12.36 17.80
CA VAL A 244 -9.29 12.80 16.46
C VAL A 244 -10.26 13.97 16.58
N ALA A 245 -9.97 15.06 15.86
CA ALA A 245 -10.85 16.20 15.70
C ALA A 245 -11.19 16.42 14.23
N THR A 246 -12.47 16.33 13.87
CA THR A 246 -12.99 16.75 12.58
C THR A 246 -13.68 18.09 12.74
N MET A 247 -13.13 19.12 12.10
CA MET A 247 -13.63 20.49 12.13
C MET A 247 -13.99 20.94 10.73
N ARG A 248 -15.16 21.55 10.55
CA ARG A 248 -15.61 22.13 9.28
C ARG A 248 -15.71 23.63 9.40
N PHE A 249 -15.30 24.33 8.35
CA PHE A 249 -15.27 25.79 8.27
C PHE A 249 -15.96 26.25 6.98
N HIS A 250 -16.44 27.49 6.98
CA HIS A 250 -16.89 28.11 5.74
C HIS A 250 -15.68 28.31 4.82
N SER A 251 -15.89 28.28 3.50
CA SER A 251 -14.83 28.61 2.55
C SER A 251 -14.29 30.04 2.72
N SER A 252 -15.07 30.96 3.30
CA SER A 252 -14.63 32.31 3.65
C SER A 252 -13.57 32.36 4.74
N ASP A 253 -13.44 31.32 5.57
CA ASP A 253 -12.47 31.27 6.67
C ASP A 253 -11.04 30.94 6.19
N ASN A 254 -10.86 30.73 4.87
CA ASN A 254 -9.60 30.27 4.28
C ASN A 254 -8.38 31.08 4.71
N ALA A 255 -8.47 32.41 4.74
CA ALA A 255 -7.33 33.27 5.06
C ALA A 255 -6.87 33.06 6.50
N SER A 256 -7.81 32.99 7.44
CA SER A 256 -7.52 32.72 8.86
C SER A 256 -6.93 31.32 9.06
N LEU A 257 -7.44 30.32 8.33
CA LEU A 257 -6.89 28.96 8.37
C LEU A 257 -5.46 28.90 7.83
N TRP A 258 -5.16 29.62 6.76
CA TRP A 258 -3.80 29.66 6.20
C TRP A 258 -2.81 30.41 7.09
N GLU A 259 -3.24 31.46 7.79
CA GLU A 259 -2.42 32.12 8.81
C GLU A 259 -2.08 31.18 9.96
N ILE A 260 -3.04 30.41 10.47
CA ILE A 260 -2.78 29.36 11.48
C ILE A 260 -1.80 28.31 10.94
N MET A 261 -2.01 27.87 9.69
CA MET A 261 -1.14 26.85 9.07
C MET A 261 0.28 27.33 8.82
N LYS A 262 0.49 28.63 8.56
CA LYS A 262 1.83 29.20 8.41
C LYS A 262 2.63 29.06 9.70
N ASP A 263 2.00 29.31 10.84
CA ASP A 263 2.65 29.22 12.16
C ASP A 263 2.92 27.76 12.55
N ILE A 264 1.95 26.87 12.30
CA ILE A 264 2.10 25.42 12.53
C ILE A 264 3.14 24.81 11.60
N GLY A 265 3.16 25.15 10.31
CA GLY A 265 4.01 24.48 9.33
C GLY A 265 5.51 24.52 9.66
N SER A 266 5.97 25.55 10.37
CA SER A 266 7.37 25.65 10.82
C SER A 266 7.63 24.99 12.18
N ASN A 267 6.59 24.76 12.99
CA ASN A 267 6.69 24.35 14.40
C ASN A 267 5.68 23.24 14.77
N GLN A 268 5.29 22.41 13.80
CA GLN A 268 4.26 21.39 14.01
C GLN A 268 4.74 20.37 15.06
N PRO A 269 4.02 20.17 16.18
CA PRO A 269 4.34 19.11 17.11
C PRO A 269 4.35 17.75 16.42
N ARG A 270 5.29 16.90 16.79
CA ARG A 270 5.47 15.57 16.19
C ARG A 270 4.28 14.62 16.45
N GLU A 271 3.53 14.87 17.51
CA GLU A 271 2.31 14.16 17.88
C GLU A 271 1.12 14.53 16.98
N MET A 272 1.20 15.66 16.28
CA MET A 272 0.11 16.20 15.48
C MET A 272 0.19 15.75 14.02
N SER A 273 -0.96 15.36 13.47
CA SER A 273 -1.18 15.15 12.04
C SER A 273 -2.41 15.92 11.58
N LEU A 274 -2.30 16.61 10.44
CA LEU A 274 -3.36 17.44 9.88
C LEU A 274 -3.65 17.01 8.44
N ALA A 275 -4.93 16.87 8.09
CA ALA A 275 -5.38 16.69 6.72
C ALA A 275 -6.46 17.74 6.38
N PHE A 276 -6.19 18.54 5.35
CA PHE A 276 -7.10 19.54 4.82
C PHE A 276 -7.83 18.99 3.62
N GLN A 277 -9.14 19.18 3.59
CA GLN A 277 -10.00 18.78 2.47
C GLN A 277 -10.91 19.94 2.12
N VAL A 278 -11.08 20.19 0.82
CA VAL A 278 -12.07 21.13 0.32
C VAL A 278 -13.13 20.31 -0.41
N ASN A 279 -14.38 20.48 -0.01
CA ASN A 279 -15.49 19.75 -0.60
C ASN A 279 -16.71 20.65 -0.79
N TRP A 280 -17.63 20.21 -1.64
CA TRP A 280 -18.94 20.81 -1.79
C TRP A 280 -19.97 20.03 -0.96
N ASN A 281 -20.76 20.72 -0.15
CA ASN A 281 -21.93 20.15 0.51
C ASN A 281 -22.95 21.26 0.80
N ASP A 282 -24.15 21.16 0.21
CA ASP A 282 -25.22 22.17 0.34
C ASP A 282 -25.74 22.31 1.78
N GLU A 283 -25.69 21.25 2.60
CA GLU A 283 -26.07 21.29 4.02
C GLU A 283 -25.17 22.25 4.83
N PHE A 284 -23.94 22.48 4.35
CA PHE A 284 -22.96 23.36 4.97
C PHE A 284 -22.74 24.66 4.17
N GLY A 285 -23.68 25.01 3.28
CA GLY A 285 -23.64 26.25 2.50
C GLY A 285 -22.74 26.19 1.24
N GLY A 286 -22.52 24.99 0.68
CA GLY A 286 -21.76 24.78 -0.55
C GLY A 286 -20.29 24.46 -0.30
N LEU A 287 -19.38 25.22 -0.93
CA LEU A 287 -17.94 25.02 -0.78
C LEU A 287 -17.48 25.28 0.66
N ASN A 288 -16.84 24.29 1.27
CA ASN A 288 -16.40 24.35 2.66
C ASN A 288 -15.05 23.63 2.85
N ILE A 289 -14.41 23.87 3.99
CA ILE A 289 -13.09 23.32 4.32
C ILE A 289 -13.24 22.39 5.53
N ILE A 290 -12.74 21.17 5.43
CA ILE A 290 -12.65 20.21 6.53
C ILE A 290 -11.19 20.08 6.94
N ILE A 291 -10.94 20.14 8.25
CA ILE A 291 -9.68 19.80 8.87
C ILE A 291 -9.89 18.56 9.71
N ASN A 292 -9.21 17.47 9.36
CA ASN A 292 -9.07 16.31 10.22
C ASN A 292 -7.72 16.42 10.94
N ALA A 293 -7.77 16.77 12.22
CA ALA A 293 -6.63 16.83 13.09
C ALA A 293 -6.55 15.57 13.95
N LYS A 294 -5.35 15.05 14.13
CA LYS A 294 -5.08 13.88 14.96
C LYS A 294 -3.94 14.20 15.91
N TRP A 295 -4.04 13.70 17.14
CA TRP A 295 -3.02 13.87 18.17
C TRP A 295 -2.72 12.53 18.82
N VAL A 296 -1.47 12.09 18.71
CA VAL A 296 -0.97 10.87 19.36
C VAL A 296 -0.52 11.24 20.78
N GLY A 297 -1.47 11.29 21.70
CA GLY A 297 -1.24 11.74 23.07
C GLY A 297 -2.54 12.04 23.83
N PRO A 298 -2.45 12.55 25.06
CA PRO A 298 -3.62 12.84 25.90
C PRO A 298 -4.55 13.90 25.29
N MET A 299 -5.85 13.78 25.58
CA MET A 299 -6.89 14.73 25.14
C MET A 299 -6.62 16.18 25.53
N GLU A 300 -6.08 16.42 26.73
CA GLU A 300 -5.79 17.78 27.20
C GLU A 300 -4.78 18.51 26.30
N GLU A 301 -3.69 17.82 25.92
CA GLU A 301 -2.67 18.36 25.01
C GLU A 301 -3.23 18.56 23.60
N ALA A 302 -4.06 17.62 23.13
CA ALA A 302 -4.74 17.72 21.85
C ALA A 302 -5.63 18.98 21.76
N LEU A 303 -6.41 19.27 22.81
CA LEU A 303 -7.27 20.45 22.85
C LEU A 303 -6.47 21.76 22.81
N ILE A 304 -5.30 21.81 23.45
CA ILE A 304 -4.39 22.95 23.37
C ILE A 304 -3.85 23.10 21.94
N ALA A 305 -3.38 22.00 21.33
CA ALA A 305 -2.84 22.00 19.97
C ALA A 305 -3.89 22.39 18.92
N PHE A 306 -5.15 21.97 19.10
CA PHE A 306 -6.24 22.28 18.18
C PHE A 306 -6.91 23.62 18.44
N PHE A 307 -6.61 24.29 19.56
CA PHE A 307 -7.24 25.54 19.97
C PHE A 307 -7.22 26.64 18.88
N PRO A 308 -6.13 26.86 18.12
CA PRO A 308 -6.12 27.86 17.06
C PRO A 308 -7.27 27.66 16.05
N PHE A 309 -7.53 26.42 15.63
CA PHE A 309 -8.64 26.09 14.73
C PHE A 309 -10.00 26.21 15.42
N LEU A 310 -10.11 25.70 16.66
CA LEU A 310 -11.36 25.75 17.43
C LEU A 310 -11.80 27.20 17.72
N SER A 311 -10.85 28.13 17.87
CA SER A 311 -11.10 29.55 18.13
C SER A 311 -11.81 30.28 16.98
N LEU A 312 -11.73 29.74 15.76
CA LEU A 312 -12.46 30.27 14.60
C LEU A 312 -13.94 29.87 14.56
N ASN A 313 -14.44 29.14 15.57
CA ASN A 313 -15.82 28.68 15.67
C ASN A 313 -16.27 27.86 14.44
N PRO A 314 -15.67 26.66 14.21
CA PRO A 314 -16.06 25.79 13.12
C PRO A 314 -17.57 25.51 13.13
N ILE A 315 -18.18 25.51 11.94
CA ILE A 315 -19.61 25.22 11.74
C ILE A 315 -20.00 23.80 12.16
N GLN A 316 -19.03 22.89 12.18
CA GLN A 316 -19.17 21.54 12.73
C GLN A 316 -17.86 21.17 13.43
N LYS A 317 -17.96 20.59 14.63
CA LYS A 317 -16.83 20.03 15.36
C LYS A 317 -17.20 18.70 15.99
N ILE A 318 -16.37 17.69 15.76
CA ILE A 318 -16.47 16.37 16.38
C ILE A 318 -15.08 16.07 16.93
N ILE A 319 -14.97 15.79 18.23
CA ILE A 319 -13.70 15.45 18.88
C ILE A 319 -13.96 14.17 19.69
N SER A 320 -13.10 13.17 19.49
CA SER A 320 -13.16 11.86 20.15
C SER A 320 -11.77 11.39 20.51
#